data_AF-A0A8T4C8G3-F1
#
_entry.id   AF-A0A8T4C8G3-F1
#
_cell.length_a   1.000
_cell.length_b   1.000
_cell.length_c   1.000
_cell.angle_alpha   90.00
_cell.angle_beta   90.00
_cell.angle_gamma   90.00
#
_symmetry.space_group_name_H-M   'P 1'
#
loop_
_entity.id
_entity.type
_entity.pdbx_description
1 polymer ?
#
loop_
_entity_poly.entity_id
_entity_poly.type
_entity_poly.pdbx_seq_one_letter_code
_entity_poly.pdbx_strand_id
1 'polypeptide(L)'
;MIVRSGHIVFPKKVRYKDLARVLPDLMKLFLKESGQTPEDEALVRILIRTNVADLAANRKPEGYNRDNKLRLIFPIRKGGEVCLYIYRSSRSEEVARITEAISALLRHRGLPHKLEWDKMVLYHYKERRARRQEAPAPNA
;
A
#
# COMPACT_ATOMS: atom_id res chain seq x y z
N MET A 1 -8.94 -13.23 -6.46
CA MET A 1 -9.75 -12.48 -5.46
C MET A 1 -9.83 -11.03 -5.92
N ILE A 2 -11.02 -10.44 -6.00
CA ILE A 2 -11.20 -9.04 -6.44
C ILE A 2 -11.33 -8.12 -5.21
N VAL A 3 -10.38 -7.20 -5.01
CA VAL A 3 -10.32 -6.28 -3.84
C VAL A 3 -9.93 -4.86 -4.25
N ARG A 4 -10.20 -3.85 -3.43
CA ARG A 4 -9.77 -2.46 -3.68
C ARG A 4 -8.40 -2.16 -3.07
N SER A 5 -8.11 -2.78 -1.93
CA SER A 5 -6.86 -2.55 -1.21
C SER A 5 -6.32 -3.81 -0.54
N GLY A 6 -5.01 -4.00 -0.62
CA GLY A 6 -4.26 -4.97 0.15
C GLY A 6 -3.32 -4.27 1.11
N HIS A 7 -3.37 -4.63 2.38
CA HIS A 7 -2.62 -4.02 3.47
C HIS A 7 -1.61 -5.01 4.00
N ILE A 8 -0.35 -4.60 4.06
CA ILE A 8 0.73 -5.34 4.69
C ILE A 8 1.02 -4.66 6.03
N VAL A 9 0.70 -5.37 7.11
CA VAL A 9 0.80 -4.88 8.49
C VAL A 9 1.97 -5.56 9.17
N PHE A 10 2.94 -4.77 9.63
CA PHE A 10 4.12 -5.27 10.34
C PHE A 10 3.89 -5.30 11.85
N PRO A 11 4.55 -6.21 12.59
CA PRO A 11 4.54 -6.20 14.04
C PRO A 11 5.02 -4.86 14.62
N LYS A 12 4.49 -4.45 15.78
CA LYS A 12 4.81 -3.17 16.46
C LYS A 12 6.30 -2.87 16.66
N LYS A 13 7.14 -3.91 16.71
CA LYS A 13 8.60 -3.76 16.84
C LYS A 13 9.29 -3.28 15.57
N VAL A 14 8.67 -3.45 14.40
CA VAL A 14 9.23 -3.05 13.11
C VAL A 14 9.13 -1.54 12.97
N ARG A 15 10.25 -0.92 12.61
CA ARG A 15 10.40 0.50 12.37
C ARG A 15 10.60 0.76 10.87
N TYR A 16 10.42 2.00 10.43
CA TYR A 16 10.63 2.37 9.02
C TYR A 16 12.05 2.02 8.55
N LYS A 17 13.07 2.27 9.38
CA LYS A 17 14.47 1.93 9.05
C LYS A 17 14.71 0.45 8.76
N ASP A 18 13.92 -0.44 9.35
CA ASP A 18 14.06 -1.89 9.13
C ASP A 18 13.59 -2.29 7.72
N LEU A 19 12.76 -1.47 7.08
CA LEU A 19 12.27 -1.68 5.72
C LEU A 19 13.23 -1.12 4.65
N ALA A 20 14.20 -0.29 5.02
CA ALA A 20 15.06 0.42 4.06
C ALA A 20 15.83 -0.54 3.14
N ARG A 21 16.25 -1.71 3.66
CA ARG A 21 17.01 -2.72 2.89
C ARG A 21 16.16 -3.44 1.83
N VAL A 22 14.86 -3.59 2.06
CA VAL A 22 13.96 -4.31 1.13
C VAL A 22 13.23 -3.36 0.18
N LEU A 23 13.13 -2.08 0.53
CA LEU A 23 12.35 -1.11 -0.22
C LEU A 23 12.74 -1.01 -1.71
N PRO A 24 14.03 -1.02 -2.13
CA PRO A 24 14.37 -0.96 -3.55
C PRO A 24 13.74 -2.07 -4.38
N ASP A 25 13.82 -3.32 -3.89
CA ASP A 25 13.27 -4.47 -4.59
C ASP A 25 11.75 -4.45 -4.56
N LEU A 26 11.16 -4.05 -3.42
CA LEU A 26 9.72 -3.90 -3.28
C LEU A 26 9.16 -2.88 -4.28
N MET A 27 9.80 -1.72 -4.41
CA MET A 27 9.36 -0.69 -5.34
C MET A 27 9.55 -1.10 -6.79
N LYS A 28 10.68 -1.74 -7.15
CA LYS A 28 10.89 -2.28 -8.49
C LYS A 28 9.87 -3.35 -8.85
N LEU A 29 9.59 -4.27 -7.93
CA LEU A 29 8.55 -5.28 -8.10
C LEU A 29 7.19 -4.63 -8.30
N PHE A 30 6.82 -3.68 -7.44
CA PHE A 30 5.56 -2.95 -7.58
C PHE A 30 5.43 -2.25 -8.94
N LEU A 31 6.45 -1.51 -9.38
CA LEU A 31 6.45 -0.78 -10.65
C LEU A 31 6.34 -1.72 -11.85
N LYS A 32 7.08 -2.85 -11.82
CA LYS A 32 7.03 -3.87 -12.85
C LYS A 32 5.65 -4.52 -12.93
N GLU A 33 5.15 -5.02 -11.80
CA GLU A 33 3.91 -5.80 -11.75
C GLU A 33 2.65 -4.99 -12.01
N SER A 34 2.70 -3.66 -11.80
CA SER A 34 1.62 -2.72 -12.10
C SER A 34 1.73 -2.06 -13.49
N GLY A 35 2.77 -2.37 -14.27
CA GLY A 35 3.02 -1.69 -15.55
C GLY A 35 3.20 -0.18 -15.39
N GLN A 36 3.88 0.24 -14.31
CA GLN A 36 4.11 1.63 -13.92
C GLN A 36 5.58 2.04 -13.93
N THR A 37 6.49 1.17 -14.40
CA THR A 37 7.90 1.49 -14.53
C THR A 37 8.08 2.71 -15.46
N PRO A 38 8.59 3.85 -14.94
CA PRO A 38 8.98 4.98 -15.79
C PRO A 38 10.05 4.57 -16.81
N GLU A 39 9.98 5.16 -18.00
CA GLU A 39 10.97 4.94 -19.07
C GLU A 39 12.35 5.52 -18.68
N ASP A 40 12.36 6.67 -18.00
CA ASP A 40 13.58 7.28 -17.50
C ASP A 40 14.10 6.54 -16.25
N GLU A 41 15.17 5.77 -16.43
CA GLU A 41 15.83 5.06 -15.34
C GLU A 41 16.38 5.99 -14.25
N ALA A 42 16.80 7.21 -14.60
CA ALA A 42 17.28 8.18 -13.63
C ALA A 42 16.13 8.60 -12.69
N LEU A 43 14.93 8.80 -13.24
CA LEU A 43 13.73 9.05 -12.46
C LEU A 43 13.42 7.88 -11.52
N VAL A 44 13.53 6.63 -12.00
CA VAL A 44 13.34 5.43 -11.16
C VAL A 44 14.35 5.40 -10.01
N ARG A 45 15.63 5.66 -10.30
CA ARG A 45 16.70 5.68 -9.29
C ARG A 45 16.45 6.76 -8.24
N ILE A 46 16.05 7.97 -8.64
CA ILE A 46 15.76 9.07 -7.71
C ILE A 46 14.55 8.73 -6.84
N LEU A 47 13.48 8.23 -7.43
CA LEU A 47 12.26 7.86 -6.71
C LEU A 47 12.53 6.82 -5.62
N ILE A 48 13.29 5.77 -5.95
CA ILE A 48 13.69 4.76 -4.97
C ILE A 48 14.62 5.36 -3.91
N ARG A 49 15.62 6.13 -4.32
CA ARG A 49 16.61 6.73 -3.40
C ARG A 49 15.96 7.63 -2.35
N THR A 50 15.02 8.47 -2.75
CA THR A 50 14.30 9.37 -1.84
C THR A 50 13.52 8.59 -0.79
N ASN A 51 12.76 7.58 -1.22
CA ASN A 51 11.98 6.75 -0.30
C ASN A 51 12.88 5.92 0.65
N VAL A 52 14.02 5.42 0.17
CA VAL A 52 15.00 4.72 1.01
C VAL A 52 15.63 5.66 2.02
N ALA A 53 15.95 6.90 1.63
CA ALA A 53 16.52 7.89 2.54
C ALA A 53 15.56 8.22 3.69
N ASP A 54 14.26 8.35 3.40
CA ASP A 54 13.25 8.54 4.45
C ASP A 54 13.15 7.34 5.39
N LEU A 55 13.09 6.13 4.84
CA LEU A 55 13.07 4.93 5.68
C LEU A 55 14.33 4.84 6.54
N ALA A 56 15.52 5.07 5.98
CA ALA A 56 16.79 5.03 6.70
C ALA A 56 16.83 6.06 7.85
N ALA A 57 16.24 7.24 7.65
CA ALA A 57 16.03 8.25 8.68
C ALA A 57 14.87 7.93 9.65
N ASN A 58 14.31 6.72 9.57
CA ASN A 58 13.15 6.25 10.33
C ASN A 58 11.89 7.13 10.15
N ARG A 59 11.75 7.76 8.98
CA ARG A 59 10.62 8.59 8.59
C ARG A 59 9.70 7.83 7.63
N LYS A 60 8.46 8.28 7.58
CA LYS A 60 7.46 7.77 6.64
C LYS A 60 7.88 8.14 5.22
N PRO A 61 8.03 7.18 4.30
CA PRO A 61 8.33 7.48 2.91
C PRO A 61 7.06 7.94 2.19
N GLU A 62 7.22 8.43 0.96
CA GLU A 62 6.10 8.81 0.09
C GLU A 62 5.37 7.57 -0.46
N GLY A 63 6.15 6.54 -0.84
CA GLY A 63 5.72 5.39 -1.62
C GLY A 63 5.68 5.71 -3.11
N TYR A 64 4.63 5.23 -3.79
CA TYR A 64 4.32 5.58 -5.17
C TYR A 64 2.84 5.96 -5.26
N ASN A 65 2.55 7.25 -5.18
CA ASN A 65 1.19 7.79 -5.17
C ASN A 65 0.93 8.66 -6.40
N ARG A 66 0.93 8.05 -7.59
CA ARG A 66 0.62 8.72 -8.87
C ARG A 66 -0.77 8.32 -9.39
N ASP A 67 -1.38 9.19 -10.19
CA ASP A 67 -2.81 9.10 -10.49
C ASP A 67 -3.23 7.98 -11.46
N ASN A 68 -4.49 7.57 -11.30
CA ASN A 68 -5.29 6.64 -12.12
C ASN A 68 -4.84 5.18 -12.27
N LYS A 69 -3.79 4.76 -11.57
CA LYS A 69 -3.40 3.34 -11.50
C LYS A 69 -3.30 2.84 -10.05
N LEU A 70 -2.47 1.82 -9.80
CA LEU A 70 -2.21 1.34 -8.45
C LEU A 70 -1.26 2.30 -7.73
N ARG A 71 -1.55 2.47 -6.44
CA ARG A 71 -0.76 3.28 -5.52
C ARG A 71 -0.15 2.38 -4.47
N LEU A 72 1.12 2.61 -4.15
CA LEU A 72 1.82 2.04 -3.01
C LEU A 72 1.93 3.15 -1.96
N ILE A 73 1.26 2.99 -0.83
CA ILE A 73 1.14 4.08 0.16
C ILE A 73 1.59 3.60 1.54
N PHE A 74 2.34 4.46 2.21
CA PHE A 74 2.70 4.35 3.62
C PHE A 74 1.85 5.35 4.42
N PRO A 75 0.81 4.90 5.16
CA PRO A 75 -0.03 5.80 5.94
C PRO A 75 0.68 6.35 7.17
N ILE A 76 0.22 7.51 7.60
CA ILE A 76 0.50 8.06 8.92
C ILE A 76 -0.37 7.28 9.92
N ARG A 77 0.22 6.46 10.80
CA ARG A 77 -0.55 5.68 11.79
C ARG A 77 -0.43 6.26 13.21
N LYS A 78 -1.58 6.48 13.84
CA LYS A 78 -1.73 6.60 15.31
C LYS A 78 -1.82 5.18 15.87
N GLY A 79 -0.79 4.70 16.58
CA GLY A 79 -0.76 3.33 17.12
C GLY A 79 0.57 2.58 16.95
N GLY A 80 1.56 3.19 16.28
CA GLY A 80 2.95 2.73 16.25
C GLY A 80 3.26 1.58 15.28
N GLU A 81 2.24 0.91 14.71
CA GLU A 81 2.44 -0.13 13.72
C GLU A 81 2.83 0.45 12.36
N VAL A 82 3.91 -0.06 11.78
CA VAL A 82 4.24 0.21 10.38
C VAL A 82 3.30 -0.61 9.51
N CYS A 83 2.74 0.04 8.48
CA CYS A 83 2.07 -0.67 7.42
C CYS A 83 2.35 -0.01 6.08
N LEU A 84 2.09 -0.76 5.02
CA LEU A 84 1.97 -0.24 3.67
C LEU A 84 0.72 -0.85 3.04
N TYR A 85 0.10 -0.14 2.11
CA TYR A 85 -1.01 -0.69 1.36
C TYR A 85 -0.89 -0.40 -0.13
N ILE A 86 -1.35 -1.37 -0.90
CA ILE A 86 -1.56 -1.26 -2.34
C ILE A 86 -3.04 -0.95 -2.54
N TYR A 87 -3.33 0.07 -3.32
CA TYR A 87 -4.68 0.58 -3.49
C TYR A 87 -4.93 1.06 -4.91
N ARG A 88 -6.17 0.89 -5.38
CA ARG A 88 -6.72 1.61 -6.54
C ARG A 88 -8.21 1.91 -6.32
N SER A 89 -8.75 2.86 -7.08
CA SER A 89 -10.13 3.35 -6.90
C SER A 89 -11.21 2.27 -7.09
N SER A 90 -11.02 1.37 -8.06
CA SER A 90 -11.91 0.24 -8.38
C SER A 90 -11.46 -1.07 -7.72
N ARG A 91 -12.36 -2.06 -7.60
CA ARG A 91 -11.95 -3.42 -7.22
C ARG A 91 -11.18 -4.05 -8.38
N SER A 92 -10.12 -4.80 -8.09
CA SER A 92 -9.33 -5.51 -9.09
C SER A 92 -8.62 -6.72 -8.49
N GLU A 93 -8.39 -7.74 -9.30
CA GLU A 93 -7.54 -8.89 -8.94
C GLU A 93 -6.06 -8.52 -8.88
N GLU A 94 -5.66 -7.50 -9.63
CA GLU A 94 -4.29 -6.99 -9.69
C GLU A 94 -3.81 -6.50 -8.31
N VAL A 95 -4.70 -5.89 -7.53
CA VAL A 95 -4.40 -5.46 -6.16
C VAL A 95 -4.00 -6.66 -5.30
N ALA A 96 -4.77 -7.76 -5.35
CA ALA A 96 -4.47 -8.97 -4.60
C ALA A 96 -3.15 -9.58 -5.05
N ARG A 97 -2.99 -9.79 -6.37
CA ARG A 97 -1.80 -10.38 -6.98
C ARG A 97 -0.52 -9.62 -6.62
N ILE A 98 -0.51 -8.29 -6.74
CA ILE A 98 0.66 -7.47 -6.40
C ILE A 98 0.93 -7.48 -4.89
N THR A 99 -0.12 -7.44 -4.07
CA THR A 99 0.03 -7.51 -2.61
C THR A 99 0.65 -8.83 -2.18
N GLU A 100 0.21 -9.94 -2.76
CA GLU A 100 0.76 -11.27 -2.50
C GLU A 100 2.21 -11.41 -3.01
N ALA A 101 2.53 -10.86 -4.17
CA ALA A 101 3.91 -10.83 -4.70
C ALA A 101 4.85 -10.06 -3.75
N ILE A 102 4.44 -8.89 -3.28
CA ILE A 102 5.21 -8.14 -2.28
C ILE A 102 5.29 -8.91 -0.95
N SER A 103 4.22 -9.56 -0.53
CA SER A 103 4.21 -10.41 0.67
C SER A 103 5.24 -11.53 0.57
N ALA A 104 5.30 -12.23 -0.56
CA ALA A 104 6.30 -13.27 -0.81
C ALA A 104 7.73 -12.73 -0.74
N LEU A 105 8.00 -11.58 -1.37
CA LEU A 105 9.29 -10.90 -1.29
C LEU A 105 9.69 -10.57 0.15
N LEU A 106 8.76 -10.00 0.93
CA LEU A 106 9.00 -9.66 2.33
C LEU A 106 9.29 -10.90 3.19
N ARG A 107 8.58 -12.00 2.97
CA ARG A 107 8.84 -13.28 3.67
C ARG A 107 10.23 -13.82 3.33
N HIS A 108 10.61 -13.81 2.06
CA HIS A 108 11.94 -14.23 1.60
C HIS A 108 13.06 -13.38 2.22
N ARG A 109 12.78 -12.11 2.53
CA ARG A 109 13.71 -11.20 3.22
C ARG A 109 13.63 -11.27 4.76
N GLY A 110 12.88 -12.21 5.32
CA GLY A 110 12.78 -12.42 6.77
C GLY A 110 11.96 -11.36 7.52
N LEU A 111 11.09 -10.62 6.83
CA LEU A 111 10.24 -9.59 7.44
C LEU A 111 8.84 -10.15 7.74
N PRO A 112 8.52 -10.49 9.00
CA PRO A 112 7.20 -10.98 9.36
C PRO A 112 6.15 -9.89 9.19
N HIS A 113 4.99 -10.27 8.65
CA HIS A 113 3.87 -9.36 8.41
C HIS A 113 2.56 -10.15 8.27
N LYS A 114 1.44 -9.44 8.38
CA LYS A 114 0.09 -9.94 8.12
C LYS A 114 -0.51 -9.24 6.91
N LEU A 115 -1.39 -9.93 6.19
CA LEU A 115 -2.18 -9.36 5.11
C LEU A 115 -3.59 -9.07 5.60
N GLU A 116 -4.09 -7.89 5.28
CA GLU A 116 -5.49 -7.51 5.48
C GLU A 116 -6.05 -6.93 4.17
N TRP A 117 -7.34 -7.15 3.91
CA TRP A 117 -7.99 -6.74 2.67
C TRP A 117 -9.09 -5.73 2.95
N ASP A 118 -9.23 -4.73 2.07
CA ASP A 118 -10.34 -3.76 2.09
C ASP A 118 -10.57 -3.01 3.43
N LYS A 119 -9.49 -2.76 4.18
CA LYS A 119 -9.53 -2.03 5.48
C LYS A 119 -9.40 -0.50 5.36
N MET A 120 -9.57 0.08 4.18
CA MET A 120 -9.49 1.54 4.02
C MET A 120 -10.73 2.24 4.58
N VAL A 121 -10.53 3.06 5.63
CA VAL A 121 -11.59 3.84 6.32
C VAL A 121 -12.45 4.66 5.35
N LEU A 122 -11.83 5.25 4.32
CA LEU A 122 -12.53 6.04 3.30
C LEU A 122 -13.70 5.27 2.67
N TYR A 123 -13.52 3.98 2.40
CA TYR A 123 -14.54 3.17 1.73
C TYR A 123 -15.61 2.68 2.69
N HIS A 124 -15.25 2.33 3.92
CA HIS A 124 -16.24 2.09 4.97
C HIS A 124 -17.15 3.33 5.16
N TYR A 125 -16.60 4.54 5.08
CA TYR A 125 -17.41 5.76 5.16
C TYR A 125 -18.31 5.95 3.93
N LYS A 126 -17.79 5.77 2.71
CA LYS A 126 -18.58 5.89 1.47
C LYS A 126 -19.72 4.89 1.40
N GLU A 127 -19.47 3.63 1.74
CA GLU A 127 -20.48 2.57 1.77
C GLU A 127 -21.57 2.86 2.82
N ARG A 128 -21.17 3.33 4.02
CA ARG A 128 -22.14 3.75 5.04
C ARG A 128 -23.00 4.92 4.58
N ARG A 129 -22.46 5.87 3.80
CA ARG A 129 -23.25 6.98 3.23
C ARG A 129 -24.22 6.50 2.17
N ALA A 130 -23.81 5.64 1.25
CA ALA A 130 -24.69 5.09 0.21
C ALA A 130 -25.89 4.35 0.84
N ARG A 131 -25.64 3.45 1.80
CA ARG A 131 -26.70 2.71 2.50
C ARG A 131 -27.70 3.59 3.25
N ARG A 132 -27.27 4.76 3.74
CA ARG A 132 -28.16 5.72 4.41
C ARG A 132 -29.05 6.48 3.42
N GLN A 133 -28.61 6.64 2.18
CA GLN A 133 -29.37 7.31 1.13
C GLN A 133 -30.37 6.37 0.46
N GLU A 134 -30.10 5.06 0.50
CA GLU A 134 -30.98 4.01 -0.02
C GLU A 134 -32.01 3.48 1.00
N ALA A 135 -31.96 3.96 2.25
CA ALA A 135 -32.93 3.57 3.26
C ALA A 135 -34.30 4.17 2.93
N PRO A 136 -35.38 3.37 2.86
CA PRO A 136 -36.72 3.90 2.63
C PRO A 136 -37.07 4.89 3.74
N ALA A 137 -37.75 5.98 3.36
CA ALA A 137 -38.23 6.96 4.34
C ALA A 137 -39.07 6.23 5.40
N PRO A 138 -38.87 6.53 6.70
CA PRO A 138 -39.75 5.97 7.72
C PRO A 138 -41.19 6.37 7.38
N ASN A 139 -42.09 5.39 7.34
CA ASN A 139 -43.51 5.62 7.10
C ASN A 139 -44.00 6.72 8.06
N ALA A 140 -44.40 7.86 7.49
CA ALA A 140 -44.98 8.99 8.20
C ALA A 140 -46.45 8.70 8.53
#